data_AF-A0AAD9NKX5-F1
#
_entry.id   AF-A0AAD9NKX5-F1
#
_cell.length_a   1.000
_cell.length_b   1.000
_cell.length_c   1.000
_cell.angle_alpha   90.00
_cell.angle_beta   90.00
_cell.angle_gamma   90.00
#
_symmetry.space_group_name_H-M   'P 1'
#
loop_
_entity.id
_entity.type
_entity.pdbx_description
1 polymer ?
#
loop_
_entity_poly.entity_id
_entity_poly.type
_entity_poly.pdbx_seq_one_letter_code
_entity_poly.pdbx_strand_id
1 'polypeptide(L)'
;MFSLADKNLFEILWKKKQVIDTLTARMMVTMGNTSSWDATMIRKAKHILGLMTAKHLKLLKKDAIRGALADLNNVEFKRLDVKAAMSSKVIEALGGRENATAWTSDDIINSDQFIRHSPWVIARLGESSFKSALKTLCQKTMKRKQTVLYAKRLKKSKEFRDPSKVDVAKLREIGCLLGSMGENYIKHISDDVLGQSIEVIKKSDLSRAEFKKRRGWGKVARQLGTLMRVLKPSELSALTFDDLALGCLQKTQLDMQVTDIQVRRHRDSAIHLSQHSQANILFDKVQRRLGVTLAHRPECFLRWNCFVRRAVSASSIDSLPAERDALIQAAGALADKDQNYMDTCVMEASVAKQLALKLYEKYENVHQRDILPVSVGGIENKVIDTVANYLAYLNPKTWETLLPTQASRIIPIVGLGVRGVSSRTYSKLKDFALKNVYDELSDKVVDRRKTPTLEADDLDDLGVLRCYLTPADLARLTAAAIESHLADMHTCPLSVRQGRALYKAYANHFPYVYRDLLVNLENSFFREMLFVCVKQYRCD
;
A
#
# COMPACT_ATOMS: atom_id res chain seq x y z
N MET A 1 11.51 21.67 -21.15
CA MET A 1 12.68 21.07 -20.46
C MET A 1 12.26 20.16 -19.32
N PHE A 2 12.41 18.84 -19.49
CA PHE A 2 12.37 17.87 -18.39
C PHE A 2 13.38 18.26 -17.30
N SER A 3 13.00 18.13 -16.02
CA SER A 3 13.91 18.35 -14.89
C SER A 3 15.15 17.47 -15.05
N LEU A 4 16.30 17.89 -14.52
CA LEU A 4 17.53 17.08 -14.55
C LEU A 4 17.28 15.66 -13.97
N ALA A 5 16.36 15.54 -13.00
CA ALA A 5 15.94 14.28 -12.41
C ALA A 5 15.13 13.39 -13.37
N ASP A 6 14.25 13.96 -14.19
CA ASP A 6 13.45 13.21 -15.18
C ASP A 6 14.29 12.82 -16.41
N LYS A 7 15.22 13.69 -16.83
CA LYS A 7 16.23 13.35 -17.84
C LYS A 7 17.11 12.20 -17.33
N ASN A 8 17.58 12.27 -16.09
CA ASN A 8 18.36 11.20 -15.47
C ASN A 8 17.55 9.90 -15.35
N LEU A 9 16.28 9.94 -14.96
CA LEU A 9 15.45 8.73 -14.85
C LEU A 9 15.18 8.10 -16.22
N PHE A 10 14.84 8.91 -17.22
CA PHE A 10 14.63 8.45 -18.59
C PHE A 10 15.93 7.89 -19.20
N GLU A 11 17.05 8.57 -18.99
CA GLU A 11 18.37 8.13 -19.43
C GLU A 11 18.81 6.84 -18.71
N ILE A 12 18.53 6.69 -17.41
CA ILE A 12 18.78 5.46 -16.64
C ILE A 12 17.90 4.31 -17.15
N LEU A 13 16.62 4.55 -17.42
CA LEU A 13 15.70 3.52 -17.95
C LEU A 13 16.06 3.13 -19.38
N TRP A 14 16.45 4.10 -20.21
CA TRP A 14 16.94 3.89 -21.56
C TRP A 14 18.24 3.09 -21.57
N LYS A 15 19.23 3.48 -20.75
CA LYS A 15 20.48 2.74 -20.55
C LYS A 15 20.22 1.32 -20.05
N LYS A 16 19.29 1.12 -19.10
CA LYS A 16 18.92 -0.23 -18.62
C LYS A 16 18.37 -1.11 -19.74
N LYS A 17 17.49 -0.59 -20.60
CA LYS A 17 16.96 -1.34 -21.74
C LYS A 17 18.08 -1.70 -22.74
N GLN A 18 18.93 -0.74 -23.10
CA GLN A 18 20.06 -0.98 -23.99
C GLN A 18 21.05 -2.00 -23.41
N VAL A 19 21.32 -1.96 -22.10
CA VAL A 19 22.16 -2.96 -21.42
C VAL A 19 21.52 -4.34 -21.48
N ILE A 20 20.21 -4.46 -21.21
CA ILE A 20 19.50 -5.75 -21.31
C ILE A 20 19.52 -6.27 -22.76
N ASP A 21 19.26 -5.42 -23.75
CA ASP A 21 19.25 -5.81 -25.15
C ASP A 21 20.67 -6.23 -25.62
N THR A 22 21.71 -5.50 -25.21
CA THR A 22 23.11 -5.82 -25.51
C THR A 22 23.56 -7.12 -24.84
N LEU A 23 23.23 -7.31 -23.56
CA LEU A 23 23.53 -8.54 -22.83
C LEU A 23 22.80 -9.73 -23.46
N THR A 24 21.54 -9.55 -23.84
CA THR A 24 20.75 -10.59 -24.53
C THR A 24 21.38 -10.92 -25.89
N ALA A 25 21.78 -9.92 -26.67
CA ALA A 25 22.43 -10.14 -27.96
C ALA A 25 23.77 -10.89 -27.81
N ARG A 26 24.64 -10.46 -26.88
CA ARG A 26 25.91 -11.16 -26.60
C ARG A 26 25.68 -12.59 -26.12
N MET A 27 24.68 -12.81 -25.27
CA MET A 27 24.29 -14.14 -24.81
C MET A 27 23.84 -15.02 -25.97
N MET A 28 23.05 -14.51 -26.93
CA MET A 28 22.64 -15.28 -28.11
C MET A 28 23.82 -15.65 -29.00
N VAL A 29 24.86 -14.81 -29.07
CA VAL A 29 26.11 -15.14 -29.75
C VAL A 29 26.84 -16.28 -29.04
N THR A 30 26.94 -16.23 -27.71
CA THR A 30 27.66 -17.25 -26.92
C THR A 30 26.91 -18.57 -26.80
N MET A 31 25.59 -18.53 -26.60
CA MET A 31 24.77 -19.70 -26.29
C MET A 31 24.02 -20.25 -27.51
N GLY A 32 24.12 -19.58 -28.66
CA GLY A 32 23.40 -19.93 -29.87
C GLY A 32 21.91 -19.58 -29.82
N ASN A 33 21.18 -19.97 -30.87
CA ASN A 33 19.76 -19.67 -31.03
C ASN A 33 18.91 -20.43 -29.99
N THR A 34 17.93 -19.77 -29.38
CA THR A 34 17.04 -20.43 -28.40
C THR A 34 16.24 -21.60 -28.98
N SER A 35 16.03 -21.62 -30.29
CA SER A 35 15.42 -22.76 -30.97
C SER A 35 16.26 -24.04 -30.94
N SER A 36 17.57 -23.95 -30.67
CA SER A 36 18.47 -25.11 -30.57
C SER A 36 18.78 -25.51 -29.12
N TRP A 37 18.29 -24.78 -28.12
CA TRP A 37 18.56 -25.06 -26.72
C TRP A 37 17.87 -26.35 -26.25
N ASP A 38 18.64 -27.20 -25.57
CA ASP A 38 18.14 -28.38 -24.85
C ASP A 38 17.90 -28.06 -23.37
N ALA A 39 17.49 -29.06 -22.57
CA ALA A 39 17.24 -28.87 -21.15
C ALA A 39 18.51 -28.40 -20.40
N THR A 40 19.68 -28.94 -20.74
CA THR A 40 20.96 -28.58 -20.12
C THR A 40 21.31 -27.11 -20.35
N MET A 41 21.11 -26.62 -21.57
CA MET A 41 21.32 -25.23 -21.92
C MET A 41 20.33 -24.31 -21.19
N ILE A 42 19.05 -24.69 -21.09
CA ILE A 42 18.05 -23.92 -20.32
C ILE A 42 18.45 -23.83 -18.85
N ARG A 43 18.96 -24.92 -18.24
CA ARG A 43 19.44 -24.90 -16.85
C ARG A 43 20.63 -23.95 -16.67
N LYS A 44 21.59 -23.98 -17.59
CA LYS A 44 22.73 -23.03 -17.61
C LYS A 44 22.24 -21.58 -17.77
N ALA A 45 21.21 -21.36 -18.60
CA ALA A 45 20.61 -20.06 -18.86
C ALA A 45 19.59 -19.61 -17.80
N LYS A 46 19.34 -20.34 -16.71
CA LYS A 46 18.17 -20.09 -15.84
C LYS A 46 18.11 -18.67 -15.28
N HIS A 47 19.25 -18.06 -14.97
CA HIS A 47 19.33 -16.71 -14.37
C HIS A 47 19.02 -15.58 -15.35
N ILE A 48 19.09 -15.85 -16.65
CA ILE A 48 18.94 -14.86 -17.72
C ILE A 48 17.62 -15.02 -18.48
N LEU A 49 16.93 -16.16 -18.36
CA LEU A 49 15.59 -16.38 -18.93
C LEU A 49 14.59 -15.26 -18.58
N GLY A 50 14.65 -14.73 -17.35
CA GLY A 50 13.80 -13.63 -16.90
C GLY A 50 14.08 -12.28 -17.55
N LEU A 51 15.25 -12.12 -18.20
CA LEU A 51 15.67 -10.91 -18.91
C LEU A 51 15.39 -10.98 -20.41
N MET A 52 15.14 -12.18 -20.94
CA MET A 52 14.91 -12.39 -22.36
C MET A 52 13.60 -11.76 -22.82
N THR A 53 13.51 -11.51 -24.13
CA THR A 53 12.25 -11.07 -24.74
C THR A 53 11.24 -12.22 -24.83
N ALA A 54 9.95 -11.90 -24.84
CA ALA A 54 8.90 -12.89 -25.09
C ALA A 54 9.08 -13.62 -26.43
N LYS A 55 9.65 -12.96 -27.46
CA LYS A 55 9.95 -13.57 -28.76
C LYS A 55 10.98 -14.70 -28.62
N HIS A 56 12.03 -14.51 -27.83
CA HIS A 56 13.06 -15.53 -27.65
C HIS A 56 12.54 -16.75 -26.88
N LEU A 57 11.74 -16.54 -25.83
CA LEU A 57 11.16 -17.64 -25.05
C LEU A 57 10.16 -18.46 -25.86
N LYS A 58 9.45 -17.84 -26.82
CA LYS A 58 8.53 -18.55 -27.72
C LYS A 58 9.22 -19.56 -28.65
N LEU A 59 10.54 -19.45 -28.83
CA LEU A 59 11.31 -20.37 -29.70
C LEU A 59 11.86 -21.59 -28.95
N LEU A 60 11.79 -21.61 -27.60
CA LEU A 60 12.28 -22.75 -26.82
C LEU A 60 11.49 -24.04 -27.13
N LYS A 61 12.21 -25.15 -27.28
CA LYS A 61 11.62 -26.47 -27.54
C LYS A 61 10.85 -26.98 -26.31
N LYS A 62 9.71 -27.63 -26.54
CA LYS A 62 8.84 -28.16 -25.49
C LYS A 62 9.58 -29.18 -24.60
N ASP A 63 10.30 -30.12 -25.21
CA ASP A 63 11.01 -31.18 -24.47
C ASP A 63 12.15 -30.61 -23.61
N ALA A 64 12.83 -29.57 -24.11
CA ALA A 64 13.86 -28.85 -23.36
C ALA A 64 13.27 -28.18 -22.10
N ILE A 65 12.12 -27.52 -22.24
CA ILE A 65 11.42 -26.88 -21.11
C ILE A 65 10.96 -27.93 -20.10
N ARG A 66 10.38 -29.04 -20.57
CA ARG A 66 9.95 -30.14 -19.71
C ARG A 66 11.12 -30.72 -18.92
N GLY A 67 12.25 -30.98 -19.58
CA GLY A 67 13.46 -31.48 -18.93
C GLY A 67 14.08 -30.52 -17.91
N ALA A 68 13.87 -29.21 -18.06
CA ALA A 68 14.37 -28.17 -17.16
C ALA A 68 13.33 -27.65 -16.15
N LEU A 69 12.13 -28.25 -16.08
CA LEU A 69 10.99 -27.65 -15.38
C LEU A 69 11.24 -27.41 -13.87
N ALA A 70 11.94 -28.32 -13.20
CA ALA A 70 12.28 -28.18 -11.78
C ALA A 70 13.17 -26.95 -11.52
N ASP A 71 14.18 -26.71 -12.37
CA ASP A 71 15.06 -25.54 -12.30
C ASP A 71 14.30 -24.24 -12.60
N LEU A 72 13.38 -24.30 -13.56
CA LEU A 72 12.57 -23.15 -13.99
C LEU A 72 11.66 -22.64 -12.88
N ASN A 73 11.22 -23.48 -11.93
CA ASN A 73 10.33 -23.08 -10.84
C ASN A 73 10.94 -22.00 -9.90
N ASN A 74 12.26 -21.86 -9.91
CA ASN A 74 12.99 -20.91 -9.07
C ASN A 74 13.49 -19.67 -9.83
N VAL A 75 13.19 -19.56 -11.13
CA VAL A 75 13.59 -18.41 -11.95
C VAL A 75 12.68 -17.21 -11.68
N GLU A 76 13.27 -16.05 -11.43
CA GLU A 76 12.54 -14.79 -11.24
C GLU A 76 12.22 -14.12 -12.59
N PHE A 77 10.94 -13.91 -12.86
CA PHE A 77 10.46 -13.16 -14.03
C PHE A 77 9.88 -11.81 -13.59
N LYS A 78 10.70 -10.76 -13.61
CA LYS A 78 10.29 -9.40 -13.23
C LYS A 78 9.27 -8.80 -14.19
N ARG A 79 9.40 -9.13 -15.47
CA ARG A 79 8.53 -8.68 -16.55
C ARG A 79 7.33 -9.60 -16.74
N LEU A 80 6.12 -9.04 -16.66
CA LEU A 80 4.87 -9.80 -16.76
C LEU A 80 4.67 -10.45 -18.14
N ASP A 81 5.06 -9.77 -19.22
CA ASP A 81 4.97 -10.27 -20.60
C ASP A 81 5.92 -11.46 -20.83
N VAL A 82 7.14 -11.38 -20.30
CA VAL A 82 8.13 -12.46 -20.34
C VAL A 82 7.65 -13.65 -19.52
N LYS A 83 7.14 -13.41 -18.31
CA LYS A 83 6.54 -14.45 -17.47
C LYS A 83 5.37 -15.14 -18.17
N ALA A 84 4.49 -14.37 -18.81
CA ALA A 84 3.34 -14.91 -19.54
C ALA A 84 3.76 -15.78 -20.73
N ALA A 85 4.78 -15.35 -21.49
CA ALA A 85 5.34 -16.16 -22.57
C ALA A 85 5.93 -17.48 -22.05
N MET A 86 6.68 -17.44 -20.95
CA MET A 86 7.21 -18.66 -20.31
C MET A 86 6.09 -19.55 -19.78
N SER A 87 5.07 -18.98 -19.15
CA SER A 87 3.90 -19.72 -18.67
C SER A 87 3.19 -20.49 -19.80
N SER A 88 2.97 -19.83 -20.95
CA SER A 88 2.39 -20.48 -22.14
C SER A 88 3.23 -21.68 -22.55
N LYS A 89 4.55 -21.51 -22.58
CA LYS A 89 5.48 -22.56 -23.00
C LYS A 89 5.60 -23.72 -22.03
N VAL A 90 5.59 -23.47 -20.73
CA VAL A 90 5.52 -24.52 -19.71
C VAL A 90 4.23 -25.32 -19.85
N ILE A 91 3.08 -24.64 -20.04
CA ILE A 91 1.80 -25.31 -20.23
C ILE A 91 1.82 -26.15 -21.52
N GLU A 92 2.34 -25.62 -22.63
CA GLU A 92 2.53 -26.36 -23.88
C GLU A 92 3.45 -27.58 -23.72
N ALA A 93 4.56 -27.44 -23.00
CA ALA A 93 5.53 -28.51 -22.74
C ALA A 93 4.95 -29.65 -21.89
N LEU A 94 3.96 -29.33 -21.05
CA LEU A 94 3.18 -30.31 -20.28
C LEU A 94 1.97 -30.86 -21.06
N GLY A 95 1.95 -30.72 -22.39
CA GLY A 95 0.88 -31.25 -23.23
C GLY A 95 -0.35 -30.35 -23.37
N GLY A 96 -0.28 -29.11 -22.91
CA GLY A 96 -1.36 -28.13 -23.01
C GLY A 96 -2.36 -28.18 -21.86
N ARG A 97 -3.21 -27.15 -21.79
CA ARG A 97 -4.23 -27.00 -20.72
C ARG A 97 -5.29 -28.11 -20.69
N GLU A 98 -5.56 -28.73 -21.84
CA GLU A 98 -6.53 -29.82 -21.98
C GLU A 98 -6.04 -31.09 -21.27
N ASN A 99 -4.71 -31.29 -21.21
CA ASN A 99 -4.08 -32.46 -20.59
C ASN A 99 -3.72 -32.25 -19.10
N ALA A 100 -4.17 -31.15 -18.48
CA ALA A 100 -3.87 -30.85 -17.07
C ALA A 100 -4.36 -31.90 -16.08
N THR A 101 -5.35 -32.71 -16.44
CA THR A 101 -5.84 -33.86 -15.65
C THR A 101 -4.80 -34.97 -15.53
N ALA A 102 -3.92 -35.12 -16.52
CA ALA A 102 -2.89 -36.17 -16.60
C ALA A 102 -1.54 -35.73 -16.01
N TRP A 103 -1.43 -34.49 -15.54
CA TRP A 103 -0.18 -34.00 -14.94
C TRP A 103 0.11 -34.72 -13.63
N THR A 104 1.39 -35.07 -13.43
CA THR A 104 1.86 -35.67 -12.18
C THR A 104 1.93 -34.63 -11.05
N SER A 105 2.11 -35.07 -9.80
CA SER A 105 2.36 -34.14 -8.70
C SER A 105 3.59 -33.28 -8.92
N ASP A 106 4.64 -33.84 -9.52
CA ASP A 106 5.90 -33.16 -9.79
C ASP A 106 5.74 -32.13 -10.89
N ASP A 107 4.98 -32.43 -11.94
CA ASP A 107 4.62 -31.45 -12.96
C ASP A 107 3.91 -30.25 -12.33
N ILE A 108 2.97 -30.48 -11.41
CA ILE A 108 2.23 -29.42 -10.70
C ILE A 108 3.15 -28.61 -9.79
N ILE A 109 4.01 -29.27 -9.00
CA ILE A 109 4.94 -28.61 -8.08
C ILE A 109 5.93 -27.74 -8.86
N ASN A 110 6.49 -28.26 -9.95
CA ASN A 110 7.54 -27.62 -10.72
C ASN A 110 7.00 -26.55 -11.68
N SER A 111 5.72 -26.63 -12.08
CA SER A 111 5.06 -25.60 -12.90
C SER A 111 4.28 -24.54 -12.10
N ASP A 112 4.16 -24.70 -10.78
CA ASP A 112 3.35 -23.87 -9.88
C ASP A 112 3.47 -22.36 -10.14
N GLN A 113 4.69 -21.82 -10.25
CA GLN A 113 4.85 -20.37 -10.44
C GLN A 113 4.28 -19.83 -11.76
N PHE A 114 4.09 -20.72 -12.74
CA PHE A 114 3.58 -20.45 -14.08
C PHE A 114 2.07 -20.65 -14.19
N ILE A 115 1.50 -21.60 -13.43
CA ILE A 115 0.07 -21.97 -13.52
C ILE A 115 -0.80 -21.37 -12.41
N ARG A 116 -0.20 -20.86 -11.32
CA ARG A 116 -0.93 -20.25 -10.18
C ARG A 116 -1.85 -19.07 -10.53
N HIS A 117 -1.69 -18.50 -11.73
CA HIS A 117 -2.53 -17.43 -12.27
C HIS A 117 -3.45 -17.89 -13.42
N SER A 118 -3.58 -19.20 -13.62
CA SER A 118 -4.34 -19.80 -14.71
C SER A 118 -5.52 -20.60 -14.14
N PRO A 119 -6.69 -19.96 -13.88
CA PRO A 119 -7.85 -20.62 -13.30
C PRO A 119 -8.27 -21.88 -14.05
N TRP A 120 -8.17 -21.85 -15.38
CA TRP A 120 -8.53 -22.93 -16.29
C TRP A 120 -7.67 -24.18 -16.12
N VAL A 121 -6.36 -24.00 -15.90
CA VAL A 121 -5.42 -25.11 -15.64
C VAL A 121 -5.67 -25.68 -14.25
N ILE A 122 -5.73 -24.82 -13.22
CA ILE A 122 -5.96 -25.24 -11.83
C ILE A 122 -7.27 -26.01 -11.71
N ALA A 123 -8.33 -25.57 -12.38
CA ALA A 123 -9.64 -26.22 -12.36
C ALA A 123 -9.63 -27.64 -12.95
N ARG A 124 -8.63 -27.99 -13.78
CA ARG A 124 -8.50 -29.26 -14.48
C ARG A 124 -7.43 -30.19 -13.93
N LEU A 125 -6.61 -29.76 -12.96
CA LEU A 125 -5.59 -30.62 -12.37
C LEU A 125 -6.21 -31.94 -11.87
N GLY A 126 -5.55 -33.08 -12.12
CA GLY A 126 -5.99 -34.39 -11.63
C GLY A 126 -6.10 -34.40 -10.10
N GLU A 127 -7.13 -35.06 -9.54
CA GLU A 127 -7.44 -35.00 -8.11
C GLU A 127 -6.30 -35.56 -7.24
N SER A 128 -5.83 -36.78 -7.57
CA SER A 128 -4.74 -37.46 -6.87
C SER A 128 -3.44 -36.66 -6.93
N SER A 129 -2.98 -36.31 -8.15
CA SER A 129 -1.77 -35.52 -8.37
C SER A 129 -1.82 -34.16 -7.67
N PHE A 130 -2.96 -33.47 -7.73
CA PHE A 130 -3.13 -32.18 -7.08
C PHE A 130 -3.07 -32.29 -5.56
N LYS A 131 -3.71 -33.29 -4.96
CA LYS A 131 -3.65 -33.54 -3.51
C LYS A 131 -2.22 -33.82 -3.06
N SER A 132 -1.50 -34.70 -3.77
CA SER A 132 -0.09 -34.99 -3.48
C SER A 132 0.80 -33.76 -3.60
N ALA A 133 0.57 -32.90 -4.60
CA ALA A 133 1.28 -31.64 -4.76
C ALA A 133 0.97 -30.61 -3.66
N LEU A 134 -0.25 -30.65 -3.10
CA LEU A 134 -0.78 -29.60 -2.22
C LEU A 134 0.10 -29.37 -0.99
N LYS A 135 0.64 -30.43 -0.39
CA LYS A 135 1.53 -30.32 0.79
C LYS A 135 2.72 -29.41 0.51
N THR A 136 3.36 -29.56 -0.65
CA THR A 136 4.50 -28.74 -1.09
C THR A 136 4.05 -27.34 -1.50
N LEU A 137 2.93 -27.20 -2.22
CA LEU A 137 2.38 -25.90 -2.60
C LEU A 137 2.04 -25.05 -1.36
N CYS A 138 1.52 -25.68 -0.31
CA CYS A 138 1.17 -25.04 0.96
C CYS A 138 2.38 -24.47 1.73
N GLN A 139 3.59 -24.97 1.48
CA GLN A 139 4.81 -24.44 2.09
C GLN A 139 5.26 -23.13 1.44
N LYS A 140 4.81 -22.85 0.21
CA LYS A 140 5.11 -21.60 -0.49
C LYS A 140 4.14 -20.50 -0.08
N THR A 141 4.62 -19.26 -0.03
CA THR A 141 3.76 -18.09 0.18
C THR A 141 2.83 -17.90 -1.02
N MET A 142 1.53 -18.02 -0.80
CA MET A 142 0.47 -17.81 -1.80
C MET A 142 -0.29 -16.52 -1.54
N LYS A 143 -0.60 -15.78 -2.61
CA LYS A 143 -1.53 -14.64 -2.57
C LYS A 143 -2.96 -15.16 -2.39
N ARG A 144 -3.84 -14.37 -1.76
CA ARG A 144 -5.24 -14.73 -1.50
C ARG A 144 -6.00 -15.20 -2.75
N LYS A 145 -5.79 -14.54 -3.90
CA LYS A 145 -6.42 -14.95 -5.16
C LYS A 145 -6.03 -16.37 -5.58
N GLN A 146 -4.78 -16.79 -5.31
CA GLN A 146 -4.26 -18.12 -5.64
C GLN A 146 -4.83 -19.17 -4.69
N THR A 147 -4.83 -18.90 -3.38
CA THR A 147 -5.41 -19.82 -2.39
C THR A 147 -6.89 -20.09 -2.64
N VAL A 148 -7.64 -19.09 -3.13
CA VAL A 148 -9.04 -19.26 -3.54
C VAL A 148 -9.18 -20.19 -4.75
N LEU A 149 -8.31 -20.10 -5.75
CA LEU A 149 -8.35 -20.99 -6.92
C LEU A 149 -8.07 -22.44 -6.53
N TYR A 150 -7.04 -22.66 -5.70
CA TYR A 150 -6.73 -23.99 -5.19
C TYR A 150 -7.82 -24.54 -4.28
N ALA A 151 -8.38 -23.72 -3.39
CA ALA A 151 -9.51 -24.11 -2.55
C ALA A 151 -10.73 -24.52 -3.40
N LYS A 152 -11.05 -23.76 -4.45
CA LYS A 152 -12.14 -24.11 -5.39
C LYS A 152 -11.88 -25.45 -6.09
N ARG A 153 -10.65 -25.73 -6.52
CA ARG A 153 -10.30 -27.03 -7.12
C ARG A 153 -10.43 -28.16 -6.09
N LEU A 154 -9.96 -27.93 -4.88
CA LEU A 154 -9.98 -28.92 -3.80
C LEU A 154 -11.42 -29.29 -3.40
N LYS A 155 -12.34 -28.31 -3.32
CA LYS A 155 -13.77 -28.58 -3.08
C LYS A 155 -14.46 -29.44 -4.14
N LYS A 156 -13.88 -29.55 -5.33
CA LYS A 156 -14.40 -30.44 -6.38
C LYS A 156 -13.92 -31.88 -6.22
N SER A 157 -12.94 -32.14 -5.35
CA SER A 157 -12.49 -33.49 -5.01
C SER A 157 -13.57 -34.22 -4.20
N LYS A 158 -13.62 -35.55 -4.29
CA LYS A 158 -14.61 -36.35 -3.55
C LYS A 158 -14.41 -36.22 -2.04
N GLU A 159 -13.16 -36.11 -1.59
CA GLU A 159 -12.81 -36.07 -0.17
C GLU A 159 -13.12 -34.74 0.52
N PHE A 160 -13.04 -33.63 -0.21
CA PHE A 160 -13.22 -32.28 0.35
C PHE A 160 -14.49 -31.58 -0.16
N ARG A 161 -15.36 -32.27 -0.92
CA ARG A 161 -16.64 -31.71 -1.34
C ARG A 161 -17.59 -31.50 -0.16
N ASP A 162 -17.59 -32.42 0.78
CA ASP A 162 -18.44 -32.41 1.97
C ASP A 162 -17.61 -32.05 3.22
N PRO A 163 -17.75 -30.83 3.77
CA PRO A 163 -17.00 -30.39 4.94
C PRO A 163 -17.28 -31.23 6.20
N SER A 164 -18.44 -31.87 6.30
CA SER A 164 -18.80 -32.71 7.47
C SER A 164 -17.97 -34.00 7.56
N LYS A 165 -17.35 -34.41 6.44
CA LYS A 165 -16.50 -35.61 6.34
C LYS A 165 -15.00 -35.31 6.45
N VAL A 166 -14.65 -34.06 6.76
CA VAL A 166 -13.27 -33.65 6.97
C VAL A 166 -12.87 -34.03 8.40
N ASP A 167 -11.89 -34.92 8.52
CA ASP A 167 -11.26 -35.29 9.80
C ASP A 167 -10.02 -34.40 10.08
N VAL A 168 -9.38 -34.62 11.23
CA VAL A 168 -8.20 -33.85 11.68
C VAL A 168 -7.02 -33.98 10.70
N ALA A 169 -6.81 -35.17 10.13
CA ALA A 169 -5.71 -35.41 9.19
C ALA A 169 -5.94 -34.63 7.89
N LYS A 170 -7.14 -34.74 7.32
CA LYS A 170 -7.57 -33.96 6.14
C LYS A 170 -7.50 -32.47 6.39
N LEU A 171 -7.96 -32.00 7.56
CA LEU A 171 -7.91 -30.58 7.91
C LEU A 171 -6.47 -30.07 7.96
N ARG A 172 -5.54 -30.88 8.48
CA ARG A 172 -4.10 -30.59 8.51
C ARG A 172 -3.51 -30.47 7.11
N GLU A 173 -3.88 -31.36 6.18
CA GLU A 173 -3.43 -31.31 4.78
C GLU A 173 -3.83 -30.00 4.10
N ILE A 174 -5.04 -29.50 4.39
CA ILE A 174 -5.61 -28.32 3.71
C ILE A 174 -5.49 -27.03 4.52
N GLY A 175 -4.80 -27.06 5.67
CA GLY A 175 -4.76 -25.93 6.61
C GLY A 175 -4.30 -24.62 5.97
N CYS A 176 -3.42 -24.69 4.98
CA CYS A 176 -2.97 -23.50 4.23
C CYS A 176 -4.07 -22.90 3.33
N LEU A 177 -5.07 -23.69 2.93
CA LEU A 177 -6.19 -23.27 2.08
C LEU A 177 -7.48 -23.04 2.87
N LEU A 178 -7.56 -23.46 4.13
CA LEU A 178 -8.78 -23.43 4.95
C LEU A 178 -9.47 -22.07 4.94
N GLY A 179 -8.73 -20.97 5.17
CA GLY A 179 -9.30 -19.62 5.15
C GLY A 179 -9.81 -19.16 3.77
N SER A 180 -9.49 -19.88 2.69
CA SER A 180 -10.01 -19.66 1.33
C SER A 180 -11.12 -20.63 0.94
N MET A 181 -11.47 -21.58 1.80
CA MET A 181 -12.65 -22.43 1.64
C MET A 181 -13.95 -21.65 1.85
N GLY A 182 -13.91 -20.46 2.45
CA GLY A 182 -15.11 -19.66 2.70
C GLY A 182 -15.90 -20.14 3.91
N GLU A 183 -16.64 -19.20 4.50
CA GLU A 183 -17.26 -19.35 5.81
C GLU A 183 -18.24 -20.53 5.87
N ASN A 184 -19.13 -20.65 4.88
CA ASN A 184 -20.11 -21.75 4.85
C ASN A 184 -19.43 -23.12 4.88
N TYR A 185 -18.27 -23.28 4.22
CA TYR A 185 -17.57 -24.56 4.26
C TYR A 185 -17.01 -24.84 5.65
N ILE A 186 -16.38 -23.85 6.29
CA ILE A 186 -15.76 -23.99 7.60
C ILE A 186 -16.81 -24.27 8.67
N LYS A 187 -17.98 -23.62 8.62
CA LYS A 187 -19.10 -23.80 9.57
C LYS A 187 -19.68 -25.21 9.59
N HIS A 188 -19.44 -26.01 8.55
CA HIS A 188 -19.96 -27.37 8.45
C HIS A 188 -18.88 -28.42 8.73
N ILE A 189 -17.67 -28.01 9.11
CA ILE A 189 -16.68 -28.92 9.70
C ILE A 189 -17.10 -29.14 11.15
N SER A 190 -17.07 -30.39 11.62
CA SER A 190 -17.40 -30.71 13.02
C SER A 190 -16.54 -29.91 14.00
N ASP A 191 -17.17 -29.36 15.04
CA ASP A 191 -16.50 -28.62 16.11
C ASP A 191 -15.44 -29.49 16.82
N ASP A 192 -15.68 -30.80 16.95
CA ASP A 192 -14.72 -31.75 17.51
C ASP A 192 -13.44 -31.82 16.68
N VAL A 193 -13.57 -31.82 15.35
CA VAL A 193 -12.42 -31.86 14.42
C VAL A 193 -11.63 -30.55 14.50
N LEU A 194 -12.33 -29.42 14.57
CA LEU A 194 -11.70 -28.11 14.76
C LEU A 194 -10.98 -28.04 16.11
N GLY A 195 -11.62 -28.49 17.18
CA GLY A 195 -11.08 -28.55 18.54
C GLY A 195 -9.83 -29.43 18.63
N GLN A 196 -9.89 -30.66 18.13
CA GLN A 196 -8.75 -31.58 18.10
C GLN A 196 -7.58 -31.02 17.26
N SER A 197 -7.87 -30.35 16.14
CA SER A 197 -6.84 -29.73 15.32
C SER A 197 -6.15 -28.57 16.03
N ILE A 198 -6.89 -27.79 16.82
CA ILE A 198 -6.35 -26.74 17.68
C ILE A 198 -5.48 -27.35 18.80
N GLU A 199 -5.91 -28.46 19.40
CA GLU A 199 -5.12 -29.17 20.42
C GLU A 199 -3.80 -29.73 19.86
N VAL A 200 -3.81 -30.28 18.64
CA VAL A 200 -2.57 -30.69 17.95
C VAL A 200 -1.63 -29.49 17.72
N ILE A 201 -2.19 -28.32 17.42
CA ILE A 201 -1.42 -27.08 17.27
C ILE A 201 -0.84 -26.61 18.62
N LYS A 202 -1.60 -26.72 19.71
CA LYS A 202 -1.15 -26.37 21.07
C LYS A 202 -0.04 -27.32 21.56
N LYS A 203 -0.15 -28.61 21.25
CA LYS A 203 0.79 -29.67 21.67
C LYS A 203 2.05 -29.75 20.79
N SER A 204 2.02 -29.23 19.57
CA SER A 204 3.26 -28.99 18.84
C SER A 204 4.02 -27.90 19.57
N ASP A 205 5.03 -28.31 20.34
CA ASP A 205 5.92 -27.51 21.17
C ASP A 205 6.75 -26.58 20.27
N LEU A 206 6.09 -25.57 19.72
CA LEU A 206 6.66 -24.66 18.72
C LEU A 206 7.55 -23.67 19.44
N SER A 207 8.79 -24.09 19.66
CA SER A 207 9.85 -23.20 20.10
C SER A 207 9.85 -21.91 19.24
N ARG A 208 10.13 -20.77 19.89
CA ARG A 208 10.24 -19.43 19.26
C ARG A 208 11.05 -19.42 17.96
N ALA A 209 12.01 -20.36 17.81
CA ALA A 209 12.86 -20.52 16.64
C ALA A 209 12.16 -21.20 15.45
N GLU A 210 11.32 -22.21 15.70
CA GLU A 210 10.49 -22.84 14.65
C GLU A 210 9.36 -21.92 14.18
N PHE A 211 8.82 -21.10 15.08
CA PHE A 211 7.82 -20.06 14.78
C PHE A 211 8.32 -19.04 13.74
N LYS A 212 9.62 -18.69 13.79
CA LYS A 212 10.26 -17.78 12.82
C LYS A 212 10.56 -18.46 11.48
N LYS A 213 10.88 -19.76 11.44
CA LYS A 213 11.22 -20.50 10.21
C LYS A 213 10.01 -20.87 9.35
N ARG A 214 8.82 -21.05 9.94
CA ARG A 214 7.60 -21.41 9.20
C ARG A 214 6.76 -20.17 8.84
N ARG A 215 7.05 -19.54 7.69
CA ARG A 215 6.32 -18.39 7.08
C ARG A 215 4.82 -18.62 6.74
N GLY A 216 4.16 -19.60 7.36
CA GLY A 216 2.72 -19.90 7.22
C GLY A 216 1.86 -19.53 8.44
N TRP A 217 2.45 -19.29 9.61
CA TRP A 217 1.72 -19.24 10.89
C TRP A 217 1.13 -17.88 11.29
N GLY A 218 1.43 -16.81 10.53
CA GLY A 218 0.59 -15.60 10.53
C GLY A 218 -0.86 -15.87 10.10
N LYS A 219 -1.17 -17.07 9.58
CA LYS A 219 -2.53 -17.58 9.39
C LYS A 219 -3.17 -18.13 10.66
N VAL A 220 -2.41 -18.63 11.64
CA VAL A 220 -2.97 -19.17 12.90
C VAL A 220 -3.40 -18.04 13.83
N ALA A 221 -2.60 -16.97 13.94
CA ALA A 221 -3.03 -15.73 14.60
C ALA A 221 -4.25 -15.09 13.88
N ARG A 222 -4.27 -15.14 12.54
CA ARG A 222 -5.47 -14.78 11.75
C ARG A 222 -6.64 -15.73 11.98
N GLN A 223 -6.40 -17.02 12.21
CA GLN A 223 -7.43 -18.01 12.51
C GLN A 223 -7.98 -17.82 13.91
N LEU A 224 -7.18 -17.39 14.89
CA LEU A 224 -7.64 -16.95 16.20
C LEU A 224 -8.53 -15.69 16.06
N GLY A 225 -8.07 -14.69 15.30
CA GLY A 225 -8.87 -13.51 14.96
C GLY A 225 -10.12 -13.82 14.12
N THR A 226 -10.09 -14.91 13.34
CA THR A 226 -11.26 -15.42 12.59
C THR A 226 -12.21 -16.18 13.52
N LEU A 227 -11.69 -16.98 14.46
CA LEU A 227 -12.44 -17.69 15.50
C LEU A 227 -13.19 -16.69 16.39
N MET A 228 -12.53 -15.60 16.79
CA MET A 228 -13.16 -14.49 17.52
C MET A 228 -14.37 -13.89 16.80
N ARG A 229 -14.41 -13.91 15.45
CA ARG A 229 -15.60 -13.45 14.70
C ARG A 229 -16.78 -14.41 14.77
N VAL A 230 -16.52 -15.69 15.04
CA VAL A 230 -17.55 -16.74 15.07
C VAL A 230 -18.06 -17.00 16.49
N LEU A 231 -17.27 -16.66 17.52
CA LEU A 231 -17.65 -16.81 18.92
C LEU A 231 -18.73 -15.81 19.32
N LYS A 232 -19.79 -16.28 19.97
CA LYS A 232 -20.79 -15.41 20.59
C LYS A 232 -20.17 -14.61 21.74
N PRO A 233 -20.70 -13.42 22.08
CA PRO A 233 -20.23 -12.64 23.24
C PRO A 233 -20.20 -13.44 24.55
N SER A 234 -21.15 -14.35 24.76
CA SER A 234 -21.18 -15.25 25.92
C SER A 234 -19.99 -16.24 25.93
N GLU A 235 -19.66 -16.84 24.78
CA GLU A 235 -18.55 -17.78 24.62
C GLU A 235 -17.21 -17.06 24.79
N LEU A 236 -17.08 -15.85 24.25
CA LEU A 236 -15.89 -15.01 24.43
C LEU A 236 -15.71 -14.57 25.89
N SER A 237 -16.82 -14.33 26.60
CA SER A 237 -16.79 -13.97 28.03
C SER A 237 -16.31 -15.13 28.91
N ALA A 238 -16.54 -16.38 28.50
CA ALA A 238 -16.07 -17.56 29.23
C ALA A 238 -14.55 -17.80 29.10
N LEU A 239 -13.91 -17.29 28.04
CA LEU A 239 -12.46 -17.44 27.83
C LEU A 239 -11.65 -16.52 28.76
N THR A 240 -10.58 -17.03 29.35
CA THR A 240 -9.71 -16.25 30.23
C THR A 240 -8.75 -15.35 29.45
N PHE A 241 -8.11 -14.41 30.15
CA PHE A 241 -7.06 -13.55 29.57
C PHE A 241 -5.91 -14.36 28.95
N ASP A 242 -5.56 -15.50 29.56
CA ASP A 242 -4.49 -16.38 29.11
C ASP A 242 -4.93 -17.27 27.94
N ASP A 243 -6.20 -17.73 27.92
CA ASP A 243 -6.77 -18.49 26.78
C ASP A 243 -6.77 -17.68 25.48
N LEU A 244 -7.03 -16.38 25.61
CA LEU A 244 -7.00 -15.41 24.52
C LEU A 244 -5.58 -14.92 24.21
N ALA A 245 -4.61 -15.44 24.95
CA ALA A 245 -3.20 -15.13 24.83
C ALA A 245 -2.94 -13.62 24.94
N LEU A 246 -3.68 -12.88 25.77
CA LEU A 246 -3.65 -11.41 25.79
C LEU A 246 -2.40 -10.82 26.47
N GLY A 247 -1.51 -11.63 27.05
CA GLY A 247 -0.33 -11.15 27.79
C GLY A 247 0.66 -10.28 27.01
N CYS A 248 1.27 -9.32 27.70
CA CYS A 248 2.24 -8.37 27.14
C CYS A 248 3.53 -8.98 26.56
N LEU A 249 3.94 -10.17 27.03
CA LEU A 249 5.21 -10.81 26.64
C LEU A 249 5.17 -11.51 25.27
N GLN A 250 4.02 -11.55 24.62
CA GLN A 250 3.85 -12.22 23.33
C GLN A 250 3.92 -11.21 22.18
N LYS A 251 4.68 -11.56 21.12
CA LYS A 251 5.01 -10.65 20.01
C LYS A 251 3.97 -10.56 18.89
N THR A 252 2.87 -11.30 18.95
CA THR A 252 1.91 -11.47 17.84
C THR A 252 0.70 -10.56 17.96
N GLN A 253 0.52 -9.59 17.05
CA GLN A 253 -0.68 -8.74 16.99
C GLN A 253 -1.97 -9.55 16.90
N LEU A 254 -2.99 -9.13 17.67
CA LEU A 254 -4.32 -9.71 17.65
C LEU A 254 -5.18 -8.93 16.64
N ASP A 255 -5.38 -9.51 15.47
CA ASP A 255 -6.05 -8.84 14.36
C ASP A 255 -7.54 -9.20 14.30
N MET A 256 -8.39 -8.33 14.86
CA MET A 256 -9.83 -8.33 14.62
C MET A 256 -10.16 -7.56 13.33
N GLN A 257 -9.62 -7.95 12.18
CA GLN A 257 -9.99 -7.30 10.93
C GLN A 257 -11.49 -7.50 10.65
N VAL A 258 -12.14 -6.52 10.03
CA VAL A 258 -13.41 -6.72 9.33
C VAL A 258 -13.06 -6.79 7.85
N THR A 259 -13.64 -7.71 7.09
CA THR A 259 -13.53 -7.60 5.63
C THR A 259 -14.45 -6.47 5.17
N ASP A 260 -13.88 -5.40 4.62
CA ASP A 260 -14.49 -4.11 4.19
C ASP A 260 -15.79 -4.21 3.37
N ILE A 261 -16.13 -5.38 2.86
CA ILE A 261 -17.29 -5.60 1.99
C ILE A 261 -18.61 -5.60 2.77
N GLN A 262 -18.61 -5.94 4.07
CA GLN A 262 -19.86 -6.08 4.85
C GLN A 262 -20.31 -4.79 5.57
N VAL A 263 -19.40 -3.84 5.83
CA VAL A 263 -19.74 -2.60 6.58
C VAL A 263 -20.60 -1.64 5.76
N ARG A 264 -20.39 -1.57 4.44
CA ARG A 264 -21.11 -0.64 3.55
C ARG A 264 -22.63 -0.85 3.49
N ARG A 265 -23.14 -2.03 3.88
CA ARG A 265 -24.57 -2.36 3.73
C ARG A 265 -25.35 -2.43 5.04
N HIS A 266 -24.68 -2.51 6.19
CA HIS A 266 -25.40 -2.78 7.44
C HIS A 266 -24.74 -2.15 8.67
N ARG A 267 -24.76 -0.82 8.76
CA ARG A 267 -24.37 -0.08 9.98
C ARG A 267 -25.19 -0.52 11.20
N ASP A 268 -26.43 -0.97 10.96
CA ASP A 268 -27.35 -1.48 11.99
C ASP A 268 -27.47 -3.02 12.01
N SER A 269 -26.55 -3.76 11.36
CA SER A 269 -26.59 -5.23 11.48
C SER A 269 -26.20 -5.69 12.88
N ALA A 270 -26.86 -6.76 13.33
CA ALA A 270 -26.46 -7.54 14.51
C ALA A 270 -24.96 -7.93 14.49
N ILE A 271 -24.34 -8.03 13.31
CA ILE A 271 -22.92 -8.32 13.15
C ILE A 271 -22.04 -7.17 13.69
N HIS A 272 -22.39 -5.92 13.40
CA HIS A 272 -21.65 -4.75 13.90
C HIS A 272 -21.75 -4.60 15.43
N LEU A 273 -22.97 -4.77 15.96
CA LEU A 273 -23.23 -4.77 17.40
C LEU A 273 -22.45 -5.90 18.11
N SER A 274 -22.44 -7.10 17.53
CA SER A 274 -21.71 -8.24 18.11
C SER A 274 -20.20 -7.99 18.22
N GLN A 275 -19.59 -7.34 17.24
CA GLN A 275 -18.15 -7.07 17.21
C GLN A 275 -17.73 -5.95 18.17
N HIS A 276 -18.58 -4.95 18.35
CA HIS A 276 -18.36 -3.92 19.37
C HIS A 276 -18.48 -4.53 20.78
N SER A 277 -19.51 -5.35 21.02
CA SER A 277 -19.64 -6.10 22.28
C SER A 277 -18.44 -7.04 22.52
N GLN A 278 -17.97 -7.76 21.49
CA GLN A 278 -16.77 -8.60 21.60
C GLN A 278 -15.52 -7.78 21.92
N ALA A 279 -15.34 -6.63 21.28
CA ALA A 279 -14.23 -5.73 21.57
C ALA A 279 -14.27 -5.22 23.02
N ASN A 280 -15.47 -4.86 23.52
CA ASN A 280 -15.68 -4.43 24.90
C ASN A 280 -15.35 -5.55 25.89
N ILE A 281 -15.78 -6.78 25.63
CA ILE A 281 -15.44 -7.94 26.48
C ILE A 281 -13.92 -8.18 26.53
N LEU A 282 -13.22 -8.05 25.41
CA LEU A 282 -11.75 -8.18 25.37
C LEU A 282 -11.07 -7.05 26.13
N PHE A 283 -11.55 -5.82 25.95
CA PHE A 283 -11.02 -4.66 26.63
C PHE A 283 -11.24 -4.73 28.15
N ASP A 284 -12.44 -5.11 28.58
CA ASP A 284 -12.76 -5.38 29.99
C ASP A 284 -11.82 -6.42 30.60
N LYS A 285 -11.53 -7.51 29.89
CA LYS A 285 -10.61 -8.55 30.37
C LYS A 285 -9.19 -8.01 30.52
N VAL A 286 -8.75 -7.15 29.59
CA VAL A 286 -7.46 -6.46 29.68
C VAL A 286 -7.44 -5.52 30.90
N GLN A 287 -8.45 -4.67 31.06
CA GLN A 287 -8.56 -3.72 32.17
C GLN A 287 -8.64 -4.43 33.54
N ARG A 288 -9.43 -5.50 33.67
CA ARG A 288 -9.53 -6.27 34.93
C ARG A 288 -8.22 -6.94 35.31
N ARG A 289 -7.46 -7.42 34.33
CA ARG A 289 -6.20 -8.15 34.59
C ARG A 289 -5.02 -7.23 34.86
N LEU A 290 -4.96 -6.09 34.17
CA LEU A 290 -3.81 -5.19 34.21
C LEU A 290 -4.05 -3.91 35.02
N GLY A 291 -5.30 -3.69 35.47
CA GLY A 291 -5.72 -2.47 36.16
C GLY A 291 -6.09 -1.33 35.20
N VAL A 292 -6.58 -0.23 35.78
CA VAL A 292 -6.98 1.00 35.07
C VAL A 292 -5.77 1.69 34.42
N THR A 293 -4.56 1.48 34.96
CA THR A 293 -3.32 2.06 34.49
C THR A 293 -2.69 1.23 33.38
N LEU A 294 -3.38 1.19 32.23
CA LEU A 294 -2.79 0.80 30.93
C LEU A 294 -1.59 1.67 30.51
N ALA A 295 -1.35 2.76 31.24
CA ALA A 295 -0.30 3.76 31.10
C ALA A 295 1.14 3.23 30.98
N HIS A 296 1.47 2.08 31.58
CA HIS A 296 2.88 1.70 31.78
C HIS A 296 3.42 0.64 30.81
N ARG A 297 2.68 0.24 29.76
CA ARG A 297 3.14 -0.82 28.83
C ARG A 297 2.81 -0.57 27.35
N PRO A 298 3.53 0.36 26.69
CA PRO A 298 3.36 0.73 25.28
C PRO A 298 3.36 -0.45 24.30
N GLU A 299 4.25 -1.42 24.54
CA GLU A 299 4.42 -2.60 23.70
C GLU A 299 3.16 -3.48 23.63
N CYS A 300 2.29 -3.43 24.64
CA CYS A 300 1.05 -4.20 24.66
C CYS A 300 -0.06 -3.51 23.86
N PHE A 301 -0.04 -2.17 23.80
CA PHE A 301 -1.02 -1.39 23.05
C PHE A 301 -0.91 -1.62 21.54
N LEU A 302 0.31 -1.68 21.00
CA LEU A 302 0.56 -2.01 19.60
C LEU A 302 0.00 -3.39 19.21
N ARG A 303 -0.11 -4.30 20.17
CA ARG A 303 -0.65 -5.65 19.98
C ARG A 303 -2.17 -5.69 19.93
N TRP A 304 -2.81 -4.94 20.83
CA TRP A 304 -4.26 -4.92 21.03
C TRP A 304 -4.99 -3.84 20.22
N ASN A 305 -4.22 -3.01 19.51
CA ASN A 305 -4.66 -1.86 18.73
C ASN A 305 -6.02 -2.06 18.03
N CYS A 306 -6.24 -3.20 17.38
CA CYS A 306 -7.48 -3.47 16.63
C CYS A 306 -8.76 -3.53 17.48
N PHE A 307 -8.74 -4.11 18.68
CA PHE A 307 -9.95 -4.20 19.53
C PHE A 307 -10.03 -3.04 20.53
N VAL A 308 -8.88 -2.55 21.00
CA VAL A 308 -8.79 -1.35 21.84
C VAL A 308 -9.39 -0.15 21.09
N ARG A 309 -9.06 0.03 19.80
CA ARG A 309 -9.68 1.07 18.95
C ARG A 309 -11.21 1.03 18.88
N ARG A 310 -11.82 -0.14 19.11
CA ARG A 310 -13.27 -0.32 19.02
C ARG A 310 -13.98 -0.24 20.36
N ALA A 311 -13.26 -0.39 21.46
CA ALA A 311 -13.82 -0.51 22.80
C ALA A 311 -13.52 0.68 23.71
N VAL A 312 -12.44 1.42 23.45
CA VAL A 312 -12.05 2.57 24.26
C VAL A 312 -13.00 3.75 24.01
N SER A 313 -13.61 4.26 25.08
CA SER A 313 -14.42 5.48 25.04
C SER A 313 -13.55 6.73 24.86
N ALA A 314 -14.11 7.82 24.31
CA ALA A 314 -13.41 9.10 24.19
C ALA A 314 -12.81 9.57 25.53
N SER A 315 -13.56 9.43 26.63
CA SER A 315 -13.11 9.73 27.99
C SER A 315 -11.94 8.87 28.49
N SER A 316 -11.80 7.65 27.98
CA SER A 316 -10.68 6.75 28.29
C SER A 316 -9.43 7.06 27.46
N ILE A 317 -9.58 7.80 26.34
CA ILE A 317 -8.46 8.31 25.53
C ILE A 317 -7.90 9.58 26.17
N ASP A 318 -8.77 10.48 26.63
CA ASP A 318 -8.37 11.75 27.26
C ASP A 318 -7.62 11.55 28.59
N SER A 319 -7.79 10.37 29.23
CA SER A 319 -7.09 9.99 30.45
C SER A 319 -5.77 9.23 30.21
N LEU A 320 -5.38 8.97 28.94
CA LEU A 320 -4.07 8.39 28.64
C LEU A 320 -2.98 9.40 28.96
N PRO A 321 -1.97 9.04 29.79
CA PRO A 321 -0.88 9.95 30.10
C PRO A 321 -0.10 10.31 28.84
N ALA A 322 0.32 11.57 28.76
CA ALA A 322 1.04 12.18 27.64
C ALA A 322 2.49 11.66 27.50
N GLU A 323 2.73 10.36 27.62
CA GLU A 323 4.06 9.76 27.41
C GLU A 323 4.37 9.63 25.91
N ARG A 324 4.91 10.78 25.46
CA ARG A 324 5.40 11.32 24.18
C ARG A 324 5.83 10.41 23.02
N ASP A 325 6.26 9.17 23.19
CA ASP A 325 6.84 8.38 22.07
C ASP A 325 6.03 7.13 21.68
N ALA A 326 5.26 6.58 22.62
CA ALA A 326 4.40 5.42 22.41
C ALA A 326 3.20 5.74 21.50
N LEU A 327 2.58 6.90 21.71
CA LEU A 327 1.47 7.41 20.89
C LEU A 327 1.91 7.75 19.46
N ILE A 328 3.13 8.25 19.29
CA ILE A 328 3.73 8.55 17.98
C ILE A 328 4.04 7.26 17.21
N GLN A 329 4.62 6.24 17.87
CA GLN A 329 4.81 4.92 17.25
C GLN A 329 3.49 4.22 16.94
N ALA A 330 2.49 4.35 17.82
CA ALA A 330 1.15 3.82 17.59
C ALA A 330 0.46 4.52 16.40
N ALA A 331 0.58 5.84 16.27
CA ALA A 331 0.02 6.59 15.14
C ALA A 331 0.78 6.37 13.83
N GLY A 332 2.11 6.27 13.86
CA GLY A 332 2.89 5.87 12.69
C GLY A 332 2.55 4.47 12.18
N ALA A 333 2.22 3.55 13.10
CA ALA A 333 1.71 2.22 12.75
C ALA A 333 0.25 2.22 12.27
N LEU A 334 -0.51 3.28 12.55
CA LEU A 334 -1.90 3.48 12.10
C LEU A 334 -1.96 4.14 10.71
N ALA A 335 -1.12 5.14 10.45
CA ALA A 335 -1.02 5.81 9.15
C ALA A 335 -0.59 4.85 8.00
N ASP A 336 0.18 3.80 8.32
CA ASP A 336 0.62 2.78 7.36
C ASP A 336 -0.48 1.80 6.92
N LYS A 337 -1.67 1.85 7.52
CA LYS A 337 -2.79 0.95 7.20
C LYS A 337 -4.14 1.67 7.21
N ASP A 338 -4.63 1.91 5.99
CA ASP A 338 -5.99 2.33 5.60
C ASP A 338 -6.29 3.84 5.57
N GLN A 339 -6.29 4.37 4.35
CA GLN A 339 -6.68 5.72 3.93
C GLN A 339 -8.19 6.01 4.01
N ASN A 340 -9.01 5.16 4.64
CA ASN A 340 -10.46 5.17 4.48
C ASN A 340 -11.23 4.91 5.80
N TYR A 341 -11.09 5.75 6.85
CA TYR A 341 -12.05 5.74 7.97
C TYR A 341 -12.08 7.06 8.74
N MET A 342 -13.27 7.69 8.82
CA MET A 342 -13.50 8.98 9.49
C MET A 342 -13.76 8.90 11.01
N ASP A 343 -13.93 7.70 11.60
CA ASP A 343 -14.01 7.55 13.07
C ASP A 343 -12.63 7.31 13.71
N THR A 344 -11.61 7.03 12.88
CA THR A 344 -10.19 7.14 13.24
C THR A 344 -9.77 8.60 13.43
N CYS A 345 -10.56 9.56 12.92
CA CYS A 345 -10.23 10.97 12.95
C CYS A 345 -10.06 11.54 14.34
N VAL A 346 -10.68 11.04 15.41
CA VAL A 346 -10.50 11.65 16.75
C VAL A 346 -9.11 11.32 17.33
N MET A 347 -8.69 10.06 17.19
CA MET A 347 -7.39 9.60 17.69
C MET A 347 -6.25 10.04 16.76
N GLU A 348 -6.46 10.00 15.44
CA GLU A 348 -5.54 10.61 14.47
C GLU A 348 -5.52 12.14 14.61
N ALA A 349 -6.62 12.80 14.97
CA ALA A 349 -6.63 14.24 15.26
C ALA A 349 -5.84 14.60 16.49
N SER A 350 -5.99 13.85 17.58
CA SER A 350 -5.23 14.09 18.79
C SER A 350 -3.73 13.88 18.53
N VAL A 351 -3.36 12.80 17.83
CA VAL A 351 -1.96 12.53 17.53
C VAL A 351 -1.38 13.46 16.45
N ALA A 352 -2.14 13.82 15.42
CA ALA A 352 -1.71 14.80 14.42
C ALA A 352 -1.62 16.22 14.98
N LYS A 353 -2.53 16.61 15.89
CA LYS A 353 -2.43 17.85 16.65
C LYS A 353 -1.15 17.85 17.49
N GLN A 354 -0.84 16.74 18.18
CA GLN A 354 0.42 16.62 18.94
C GLN A 354 1.67 16.59 18.05
N LEU A 355 1.62 15.95 16.88
CA LEU A 355 2.71 15.95 15.89
C LEU A 355 2.92 17.33 15.27
N ALA A 356 1.85 18.06 14.97
CA ALA A 356 1.91 19.44 14.47
C ALA A 356 2.48 20.40 15.53
N LEU A 357 2.09 20.22 16.80
CA LEU A 357 2.68 20.96 17.94
C LEU A 357 4.17 20.62 18.12
N LYS A 358 4.57 19.35 17.95
CA LYS A 358 5.99 18.92 18.00
C LYS A 358 6.82 19.46 16.82
N LEU A 359 6.23 19.53 15.63
CA LEU A 359 6.81 20.18 14.45
C LEU A 359 7.00 21.68 14.68
N TYR A 360 5.99 22.33 15.27
CA TYR A 360 6.03 23.74 15.65
C TYR A 360 7.15 24.03 16.65
N GLU A 361 7.24 23.27 17.76
CA GLU A 361 8.32 23.41 18.75
C GLU A 361 9.71 23.21 18.14
N LYS A 362 9.86 22.26 17.20
CA LYS A 362 11.15 22.00 16.53
C LYS A 362 11.49 23.09 15.50
N TYR A 363 10.50 23.66 14.83
CA TYR A 363 10.67 24.74 13.84
C TYR A 363 10.96 26.09 14.50
N GLU A 364 10.31 26.38 15.63
CA GLU A 364 10.55 27.60 16.41
C GLU A 364 11.97 27.66 16.97
N ASN A 365 12.58 26.50 17.24
CA ASN A 365 13.99 26.38 17.61
C ASN A 365 14.98 26.50 16.42
N VAL A 366 14.49 26.53 15.16
CA VAL A 366 15.30 26.67 13.94
C VAL A 366 15.00 28.05 13.32
N HIS A 367 15.35 29.12 14.02
CA HIS A 367 15.17 30.50 13.57
C HIS A 367 16.24 30.98 12.56
N GLN A 368 16.54 30.19 11.53
CA GLN A 368 17.35 30.65 10.40
C GLN A 368 16.62 30.32 9.10
N ARG A 369 15.95 31.34 8.54
CA ARG A 369 15.06 31.26 7.37
C ARG A 369 15.77 31.02 6.03
N ASP A 370 17.09 31.12 5.97
CA ASP A 370 17.73 31.33 4.67
C ASP A 370 17.96 30.09 3.81
N ILE A 371 17.81 28.88 4.32
CA ILE A 371 17.83 27.68 3.47
C ILE A 371 16.95 26.63 4.14
N LEU A 372 15.77 26.33 3.59
CA LEU A 372 15.11 25.04 3.81
C LEU A 372 15.88 24.02 2.95
N PRO A 373 16.81 23.22 3.52
CA PRO A 373 17.42 22.16 2.73
C PRO A 373 16.31 21.15 2.45
N VAL A 374 16.35 20.53 1.27
CA VAL A 374 15.45 19.47 0.78
C VAL A 374 15.36 18.24 1.74
N SER A 375 16.08 18.26 2.86
CA SER A 375 15.82 17.46 4.05
C SER A 375 15.64 18.36 5.27
N VAL A 376 14.40 18.60 5.69
CA VAL A 376 14.11 19.16 7.02
C VAL A 376 14.79 18.24 8.04
N GLY A 377 15.79 18.75 8.77
CA GLY A 377 16.75 18.00 9.58
C GLY A 377 16.15 16.85 10.40
N GLY A 378 16.26 15.63 9.86
CA GLY A 378 15.86 14.38 10.52
C GLY A 378 14.35 14.14 10.60
N ILE A 379 13.52 14.87 9.85
CA ILE A 379 12.09 14.56 9.73
C ILE A 379 11.93 13.64 8.52
N GLU A 380 11.64 12.37 8.76
CA GLU A 380 11.42 11.41 7.68
C GLU A 380 10.27 11.91 6.79
N ASN A 381 10.44 11.86 5.45
CA ASN A 381 9.41 12.22 4.47
C ASN A 381 8.04 11.59 4.76
N LYS A 382 8.05 10.42 5.41
CA LYS A 382 6.88 9.70 5.88
C LYS A 382 6.02 10.50 6.89
N VAL A 383 6.64 11.27 7.78
CA VAL A 383 5.93 12.13 8.75
C VAL A 383 5.25 13.28 8.03
N ILE A 384 5.95 13.89 7.08
CA ILE A 384 5.42 14.98 6.24
C ILE A 384 4.21 14.46 5.42
N ASP A 385 4.36 13.33 4.75
CA ASP A 385 3.28 12.66 4.00
C ASP A 385 2.09 12.32 4.91
N THR A 386 2.33 11.88 6.15
CA THR A 386 1.27 11.54 7.12
C THR A 386 0.49 12.78 7.56
N VAL A 387 1.19 13.86 7.93
CA VAL A 387 0.56 15.13 8.34
C VAL A 387 -0.23 15.73 7.18
N ALA A 388 0.36 15.72 5.98
CA ALA A 388 -0.26 16.23 4.77
C ALA A 388 -1.53 15.47 4.38
N ASN A 389 -1.49 14.14 4.38
CA ASN A 389 -2.65 13.30 4.12
C ASN A 389 -3.74 13.50 5.18
N TYR A 390 -3.37 13.61 6.46
CA TYR A 390 -4.33 13.82 7.54
C TYR A 390 -5.04 15.18 7.44
N LEU A 391 -4.29 16.27 7.24
CA LEU A 391 -4.89 17.59 7.10
C LEU A 391 -5.88 17.62 5.93
N ALA A 392 -5.55 16.95 4.83
CA ALA A 392 -6.43 16.72 3.69
C ALA A 392 -7.81 16.10 4.03
N TYR A 393 -7.92 15.30 5.10
CA TYR A 393 -9.17 14.65 5.54
C TYR A 393 -9.95 15.43 6.59
N LEU A 394 -9.34 16.40 7.24
CA LEU A 394 -10.03 17.23 8.21
C LEU A 394 -11.15 18.05 7.55
N ASN A 395 -12.24 18.21 8.28
CA ASN A 395 -13.31 19.08 7.83
C ASN A 395 -12.88 20.56 7.98
N PRO A 396 -13.37 21.48 7.15
CA PRO A 396 -12.99 22.89 7.20
C PRO A 396 -13.26 23.56 8.56
N LYS A 397 -14.28 23.13 9.31
CA LYS A 397 -14.59 23.68 10.64
C LYS A 397 -13.51 23.32 11.66
N THR A 398 -12.90 22.14 11.56
CA THR A 398 -11.78 21.73 12.42
C THR A 398 -10.52 22.54 12.12
N TRP A 399 -10.31 22.94 10.87
CA TRP A 399 -9.21 23.84 10.51
C TRP A 399 -9.34 25.21 11.15
N GLU A 400 -10.57 25.69 11.33
CA GLU A 400 -10.86 26.97 11.99
C GLU A 400 -10.58 26.95 13.50
N THR A 401 -10.32 25.77 14.08
CA THR A 401 -9.91 25.64 15.50
C THR A 401 -8.39 25.72 15.69
N LEU A 402 -7.60 25.72 14.62
CA LEU A 402 -6.15 25.96 14.70
C LEU A 402 -5.90 27.45 14.93
N LEU A 403 -4.92 27.79 15.77
CA LEU A 403 -4.50 29.19 15.89
C LEU A 403 -3.97 29.66 14.51
N PRO A 404 -4.33 30.86 14.03
CA PRO A 404 -3.92 31.33 12.71
C PRO A 404 -2.40 31.26 12.48
N THR A 405 -1.61 31.58 13.51
CA THR A 405 -0.14 31.52 13.48
C THR A 405 0.41 30.09 13.40
N GLN A 406 -0.34 29.10 13.90
CA GLN A 406 -0.02 27.69 13.73
C GLN A 406 -0.37 27.24 12.31
N ALA A 407 -1.51 27.72 11.79
CA ALA A 407 -1.94 27.41 10.43
C ALA A 407 -0.90 27.85 9.40
N SER A 408 -0.46 29.11 9.43
CA SER A 408 0.54 29.67 8.50
C SER A 408 1.82 28.84 8.44
N ARG A 409 2.33 28.39 9.60
CA ARG A 409 3.57 27.60 9.70
C ARG A 409 3.42 26.14 9.24
N ILE A 410 2.22 25.57 9.34
CA ILE A 410 1.97 24.16 8.95
C ILE A 410 1.77 24.03 7.43
N ILE A 411 1.27 25.06 6.77
CA ILE A 411 0.93 25.06 5.34
C ILE A 411 2.11 24.69 4.42
N PRO A 412 3.32 25.30 4.55
CA PRO A 412 4.46 24.94 3.71
C PRO A 412 4.84 23.47 3.85
N ILE A 413 4.78 22.93 5.09
CA ILE A 413 5.09 21.53 5.42
C ILE A 413 4.10 20.59 4.76
N VAL A 414 2.82 20.94 4.78
CA VAL A 414 1.78 20.15 4.09
C VAL A 414 2.08 20.07 2.60
N GLY A 415 2.38 21.20 1.96
CA GLY A 415 2.71 21.23 0.54
C GLY A 415 3.74 20.17 0.13
N LEU A 416 4.77 19.95 0.96
CA LEU A 416 5.84 18.99 0.69
C LEU A 416 5.39 17.51 0.65
N GLY A 417 4.37 17.12 1.42
CA GLY A 417 3.98 15.71 1.60
C GLY A 417 2.71 15.27 0.90
N VAL A 418 1.95 16.19 0.31
CA VAL A 418 0.71 15.82 -0.39
C VAL A 418 1.08 15.23 -1.76
N ARG A 419 1.32 13.92 -1.85
CA ARG A 419 1.38 13.17 -3.12
C ARG A 419 0.19 12.22 -3.21
N GLY A 420 -0.58 12.31 -4.30
CA GLY A 420 -1.66 11.36 -4.60
C GLY A 420 -3.02 11.65 -3.96
N VAL A 421 -3.26 12.84 -3.41
CA VAL A 421 -4.62 13.23 -2.98
C VAL A 421 -5.45 13.77 -4.16
N SER A 422 -6.77 13.83 -3.97
CA SER A 422 -7.68 14.32 -5.01
C SER A 422 -7.49 15.83 -5.28
N SER A 423 -7.75 16.27 -6.51
CA SER A 423 -7.74 17.71 -6.88
C SER A 423 -8.64 18.55 -5.98
N ARG A 424 -9.80 18.01 -5.55
CA ARG A 424 -10.71 18.67 -4.60
C ARG A 424 -10.04 18.96 -3.26
N THR A 425 -9.20 18.04 -2.80
CA THR A 425 -8.47 18.16 -1.53
C THR A 425 -7.38 19.23 -1.61
N TYR A 426 -6.62 19.27 -2.71
CA TYR A 426 -5.66 20.34 -2.96
C TYR A 426 -6.32 21.71 -3.01
N SER A 427 -7.48 21.84 -3.65
CA SER A 427 -8.22 23.11 -3.69
C SER A 427 -8.58 23.59 -2.28
N LYS A 428 -9.05 22.69 -1.41
CA LYS A 428 -9.36 23.04 -0.01
C LYS A 428 -8.11 23.49 0.74
N LEU A 429 -7.02 22.73 0.65
CA LEU A 429 -5.75 23.04 1.31
C LEU A 429 -5.20 24.39 0.83
N LYS A 430 -5.24 24.65 -0.47
CA LYS A 430 -4.86 25.94 -1.07
C LYS A 430 -5.73 27.09 -0.55
N ASP A 431 -7.05 26.92 -0.48
CA ASP A 431 -7.94 27.98 0.03
C ASP A 431 -7.68 28.27 1.52
N PHE A 432 -7.43 27.25 2.33
CA PHE A 432 -7.04 27.44 3.73
C PHE A 432 -5.67 28.08 3.86
N ALA A 433 -4.75 27.72 2.98
CA ALA A 433 -3.44 28.32 2.95
C ALA A 433 -3.51 29.82 2.68
N LEU A 434 -4.23 30.20 1.62
CA LEU A 434 -4.50 31.60 1.31
C LEU A 434 -5.29 32.32 2.42
N LYS A 435 -6.11 31.63 3.22
CA LYS A 435 -6.82 32.23 4.36
C LYS A 435 -5.87 32.57 5.51
N ASN A 436 -4.72 31.89 5.61
CA ASN A 436 -3.82 31.96 6.76
C ASN A 436 -2.38 32.31 6.36
N VAL A 437 -2.19 33.26 5.44
CA VAL A 437 -0.85 33.74 5.08
C VAL A 437 -0.33 34.65 6.19
N TYR A 438 0.93 34.49 6.58
CA TYR A 438 1.51 35.32 7.64
C TYR A 438 2.20 36.54 7.03
N ASP A 439 1.70 37.72 7.34
CA ASP A 439 2.29 38.99 6.95
C ASP A 439 3.30 39.43 8.01
N GLU A 440 4.58 39.33 7.68
CA GLU A 440 5.67 39.66 8.57
C GLU A 440 5.71 41.14 8.97
N LEU A 441 5.27 42.02 8.08
CA LEU A 441 5.28 43.46 8.32
C LEU A 441 4.24 43.87 9.35
N SER A 442 3.09 43.18 9.36
CA SER A 442 2.01 43.45 10.30
C SER A 442 1.96 42.50 11.51
N ASP A 443 2.85 41.49 11.55
CA ASP A 443 2.86 40.39 12.51
C ASP A 443 1.48 39.74 12.68
N LYS A 444 0.76 39.60 11.56
CA LYS A 444 -0.63 39.14 11.55
C LYS A 444 -0.87 38.15 10.43
N VAL A 445 -1.87 37.31 10.65
CA VAL A 445 -2.37 36.40 9.63
C VAL A 445 -3.44 37.10 8.80
N VAL A 446 -3.26 37.09 7.47
CA VAL A 446 -4.09 37.81 6.50
C VAL A 446 -4.76 36.84 5.53
N ASP A 447 -6.02 37.10 5.21
CA ASP A 447 -6.78 36.31 4.23
C ASP A 447 -6.53 36.83 2.79
N ARG A 448 -5.62 36.17 2.09
CA ARG A 448 -5.24 36.41 0.68
C ARG A 448 -6.18 35.78 -0.35
N ARG A 449 -7.29 35.14 0.06
CA ARG A 449 -8.23 34.53 -0.91
C ARG A 449 -8.92 35.56 -1.80
N LYS A 450 -9.14 36.77 -1.29
CA LYS A 450 -9.90 37.83 -1.96
C LYS A 450 -9.05 39.06 -2.30
N THR A 451 -7.76 39.05 -2.00
CA THR A 451 -6.88 40.16 -2.36
C THR A 451 -6.80 40.28 -3.88
N PRO A 452 -6.64 41.51 -4.42
CA PRO A 452 -6.52 41.70 -5.86
C PRO A 452 -5.20 41.12 -6.41
N THR A 453 -4.18 41.03 -5.55
CA THR A 453 -2.84 40.55 -5.90
C THR A 453 -2.38 39.43 -4.96
N LEU A 454 -1.46 38.61 -5.47
CA LEU A 454 -0.68 37.62 -4.74
C LEU A 454 0.81 37.92 -4.96
N GLU A 455 1.52 38.14 -3.87
CA GLU A 455 2.92 38.55 -3.81
C GLU A 455 3.86 37.33 -3.76
N ALA A 456 5.18 37.55 -3.83
CA ALA A 456 6.16 36.47 -3.81
C ALA A 456 6.10 35.69 -2.48
N ASP A 457 6.05 36.41 -1.36
CA ASP A 457 5.97 35.82 -0.02
C ASP A 457 4.70 34.98 0.16
N ASP A 458 3.58 35.37 -0.48
CA ASP A 458 2.36 34.55 -0.49
C ASP A 458 2.61 33.18 -1.16
N LEU A 459 3.48 33.10 -2.18
CA LEU A 459 3.82 31.86 -2.87
C LEU A 459 4.85 31.01 -2.11
N ASP A 460 5.75 31.64 -1.37
CA ASP A 460 6.67 30.99 -0.44
C ASP A 460 5.88 30.28 0.67
N ASP A 461 4.92 30.98 1.27
CA ASP A 461 4.00 30.44 2.28
C ASP A 461 3.15 29.28 1.74
N LEU A 462 2.75 29.32 0.46
CA LEU A 462 2.02 28.21 -0.15
C LEU A 462 2.88 26.96 -0.38
N GLY A 463 4.21 27.11 -0.51
CA GLY A 463 5.09 26.02 -0.91
C GLY A 463 4.57 25.33 -2.18
N VAL A 464 4.53 23.99 -2.18
CA VAL A 464 4.07 23.18 -3.32
C VAL A 464 2.58 23.39 -3.64
N LEU A 465 1.77 23.92 -2.72
CA LEU A 465 0.34 24.19 -3.00
C LEU A 465 0.17 25.25 -4.10
N ARG A 466 1.21 26.04 -4.41
CA ARG A 466 1.22 26.96 -5.57
C ARG A 466 0.94 26.25 -6.91
N CYS A 467 1.27 24.96 -7.01
CA CYS A 467 0.95 24.15 -8.18
C CYS A 467 -0.56 23.96 -8.44
N TYR A 468 -1.40 24.27 -7.46
CA TYR A 468 -2.84 24.09 -7.50
C TYR A 468 -3.61 25.41 -7.52
N LEU A 469 -2.92 26.54 -7.74
CA LEU A 469 -3.55 27.84 -7.97
C LEU A 469 -4.54 27.76 -9.12
N THR A 470 -5.74 28.31 -8.93
CA THR A 470 -6.77 28.35 -9.98
C THR A 470 -6.38 29.36 -11.06
N PRO A 471 -7.00 29.33 -12.26
CA PRO A 471 -6.79 30.39 -13.25
C PRO A 471 -7.04 31.81 -12.72
N ALA A 472 -8.00 31.97 -11.81
CA ALA A 472 -8.27 33.26 -11.15
C ALA A 472 -7.13 33.65 -10.20
N ASP A 473 -6.59 32.70 -9.43
CA ASP A 473 -5.45 32.95 -8.56
C ASP A 473 -4.19 33.34 -9.36
N LEU A 474 -3.90 32.62 -10.45
CA LEU A 474 -2.74 32.89 -11.32
C LEU A 474 -2.80 34.27 -11.97
N ALA A 475 -3.99 34.78 -12.25
CA ALA A 475 -4.18 36.12 -12.80
C ALA A 475 -3.90 37.25 -11.78
N ARG A 476 -3.80 36.91 -10.49
CA ARG A 476 -3.50 37.85 -9.40
C ARG A 476 -2.01 37.94 -9.07
N LEU A 477 -1.17 37.06 -9.64
CA LEU A 477 0.26 37.05 -9.34
C LEU A 477 0.91 38.38 -9.76
N THR A 478 1.69 38.99 -8.86
CA THR A 478 2.49 40.17 -9.20
C THR A 478 3.69 39.80 -10.07
N ALA A 479 4.31 40.80 -10.71
CA ALA A 479 5.53 40.61 -11.49
C ALA A 479 6.64 39.90 -10.66
N ALA A 480 6.85 40.37 -9.42
CA ALA A 480 7.84 39.79 -8.51
C ALA A 480 7.54 38.33 -8.17
N ALA A 481 6.26 37.99 -7.90
CA ALA A 481 5.85 36.62 -7.63
C ALA A 481 6.11 35.68 -8.82
N ILE A 482 5.88 36.17 -10.04
CA ILE A 482 6.15 35.42 -11.26
C ILE A 482 7.65 35.23 -11.45
N GLU A 483 8.46 36.28 -11.32
CA GLU A 483 9.92 36.18 -11.49
C GLU A 483 10.57 35.20 -10.51
N SER A 484 10.19 35.27 -9.23
CA SER A 484 10.79 34.42 -8.19
C SER A 484 10.37 32.95 -8.30
N HIS A 485 9.18 32.66 -8.83
CA HIS A 485 8.59 31.31 -8.77
C HIS A 485 8.28 30.65 -10.13
N LEU A 486 8.48 31.32 -11.27
CA LEU A 486 8.14 30.77 -12.58
C LEU A 486 8.88 29.46 -12.88
N ALA A 487 10.16 29.36 -12.50
CA ALA A 487 10.98 28.17 -12.70
C ALA A 487 10.38 26.95 -11.98
N ASP A 488 9.93 27.15 -10.73
CA ASP A 488 9.29 26.12 -9.93
C ASP A 488 7.91 25.76 -10.47
N MET A 489 7.10 26.77 -10.81
CA MET A 489 5.74 26.55 -11.30
C MET A 489 5.69 25.86 -12.67
N HIS A 490 6.76 25.95 -13.47
CA HIS A 490 6.90 25.18 -14.70
C HIS A 490 6.95 23.66 -14.45
N THR A 491 7.36 23.21 -13.26
CA THR A 491 7.37 21.78 -12.88
C THR A 491 6.01 21.29 -12.39
N CYS A 492 5.06 22.19 -12.15
CA CYS A 492 3.74 21.83 -11.67
C CYS A 492 2.91 21.12 -12.75
N PRO A 493 2.06 20.15 -12.38
CA PRO A 493 1.13 19.49 -13.29
C PRO A 493 -0.07 20.39 -13.63
N LEU A 494 0.19 21.57 -14.21
CA LEU A 494 -0.84 22.56 -14.53
C LEU A 494 -1.77 22.05 -15.63
N SER A 495 -3.08 22.26 -15.46
CA SER A 495 -4.04 22.09 -16.55
C SER A 495 -3.81 23.12 -17.65
N VAL A 496 -4.31 22.86 -18.87
CA VAL A 496 -4.24 23.81 -20.00
C VAL A 496 -4.80 25.19 -19.63
N ARG A 497 -5.87 25.23 -18.83
CA ARG A 497 -6.48 26.50 -18.38
C ARG A 497 -5.57 27.26 -17.42
N GLN A 498 -4.93 26.56 -16.48
CA GLN A 498 -3.96 27.16 -15.56
C GLN A 498 -2.72 27.65 -16.29
N GLY A 499 -2.14 26.83 -17.18
CA GLY A 499 -0.98 27.24 -17.99
C GLY A 499 -1.25 28.49 -18.83
N ARG A 500 -2.44 28.60 -19.45
CA ARG A 500 -2.85 29.81 -20.18
C ARG A 500 -3.02 31.02 -19.26
N ALA A 501 -3.55 30.84 -18.05
CA ALA A 501 -3.71 31.93 -17.10
C ALA A 501 -2.36 32.46 -16.60
N LEU A 502 -1.43 31.56 -16.24
CA LEU A 502 -0.07 31.90 -15.87
C LEU A 502 0.65 32.64 -17.01
N TYR A 503 0.50 32.15 -18.24
CA TYR A 503 1.07 32.79 -19.42
C TYR A 503 0.52 34.21 -19.64
N LYS A 504 -0.79 34.40 -19.48
CA LYS A 504 -1.41 35.73 -19.57
C LYS A 504 -0.89 36.67 -18.48
N ALA A 505 -0.76 36.18 -17.24
CA ALA A 505 -0.20 36.96 -16.15
C ALA A 505 1.25 37.38 -16.48
N TYR A 506 2.09 36.46 -16.96
CA TYR A 506 3.45 36.76 -17.40
C TYR A 506 3.47 37.82 -18.52
N ALA A 507 2.68 37.64 -19.58
CA ALA A 507 2.65 38.58 -20.71
C ALA A 507 2.17 39.98 -20.30
N ASN A 508 1.25 40.08 -19.35
CA ASN A 508 0.78 41.36 -18.83
C ASN A 508 1.86 42.11 -18.06
N HIS A 509 2.72 41.41 -17.31
CA HIS A 509 3.79 42.01 -16.52
C HIS A 509 5.08 42.24 -17.31
N PHE A 510 5.34 41.45 -18.36
CA PHE A 510 6.59 41.50 -19.15
C PHE A 510 6.34 41.70 -20.66
N PRO A 511 5.65 42.77 -21.09
CA PRO A 511 5.22 42.96 -22.48
C PRO A 511 6.37 43.13 -23.47
N TYR A 512 7.54 43.62 -23.03
CA TYR A 512 8.71 43.84 -23.89
C TYR A 512 9.50 42.55 -24.13
N VAL A 513 9.72 41.75 -23.07
CA VAL A 513 10.33 40.41 -23.16
C VAL A 513 9.48 39.51 -24.06
N TYR A 514 8.16 39.67 -24.01
CA TYR A 514 7.19 38.96 -24.83
C TYR A 514 7.31 39.25 -26.32
N ARG A 515 7.57 40.52 -26.69
CA ARG A 515 7.71 40.94 -28.09
C ARG A 515 8.94 40.29 -28.73
N ASP A 516 10.04 40.25 -28.00
CA ASP A 516 11.30 39.64 -28.48
C ASP A 516 11.25 38.11 -28.45
N LEU A 517 10.53 37.50 -27.50
CA LEU A 517 10.30 36.05 -27.50
C LEU A 517 9.40 35.62 -28.65
N LEU A 518 8.29 36.29 -28.94
CA LEU A 518 7.42 35.94 -30.08
C LEU A 518 8.13 36.06 -31.43
N VAL A 519 9.04 37.03 -31.57
CA VAL A 519 9.87 37.19 -32.77
C VAL A 519 10.95 36.09 -32.86
N ASN A 520 11.40 35.52 -31.73
CA ASN A 520 12.37 34.42 -31.69
C ASN A 520 11.74 33.01 -31.50
N LEU A 521 10.40 32.90 -31.46
CA LEU A 521 9.65 31.70 -31.05
C LEU A 521 9.38 30.67 -32.15
N GLU A 522 10.20 30.64 -33.19
CA GLU A 522 10.34 29.45 -34.03
C GLU A 522 11.18 28.33 -33.35
N ASN A 523 11.82 28.58 -32.19
CA ASN A 523 12.66 27.57 -31.52
C ASN A 523 12.12 27.01 -30.19
N SER A 524 11.73 25.72 -30.28
CA SER A 524 11.65 24.61 -29.30
C SER A 524 11.05 24.78 -27.89
N PHE A 525 11.36 25.81 -27.12
CA PHE A 525 11.09 25.81 -25.67
C PHE A 525 9.59 25.93 -25.33
N PHE A 526 8.87 26.86 -25.96
CA PHE A 526 7.42 27.00 -25.75
C PHE A 526 6.59 25.99 -26.53
N ARG A 527 7.13 25.47 -27.64
CA ARG A 527 6.51 24.35 -28.37
C ARG A 527 6.46 23.13 -27.48
N GLU A 528 7.50 22.83 -26.70
CA GLU A 528 7.50 21.74 -25.72
C GLU A 528 6.47 21.95 -24.60
N MET A 529 6.33 23.17 -24.07
CA MET A 529 5.36 23.45 -22.99
C MET A 529 3.90 23.29 -23.47
N LEU A 530 3.61 23.72 -24.71
CA LEU A 530 2.33 23.47 -25.38
C LEU A 530 2.16 22.00 -25.82
N PHE A 531 3.20 21.33 -26.30
CA PHE A 531 3.15 19.93 -26.73
C PHE A 531 2.97 18.95 -25.57
N VAL A 532 3.60 19.21 -24.42
CA VAL A 532 3.46 18.38 -23.21
C VAL A 532 2.03 18.47 -22.68
N CYS A 533 1.42 19.67 -22.69
CA CYS A 533 0.00 19.85 -22.38
C CYS A 533 -0.93 19.12 -23.36
N VAL A 534 -0.60 19.04 -24.65
CA VAL A 534 -1.44 18.40 -25.68
C VAL A 534 -1.28 16.88 -25.74
N LYS A 535 -0.09 16.33 -25.47
CA LYS A 535 0.15 14.87 -25.51
C LYS A 535 -0.35 14.13 -24.28
N GLN A 536 -0.41 14.77 -23.12
CA GLN A 536 -0.75 14.09 -21.87
C GLN A 536 -2.27 13.96 -21.62
N TYR A 537 -3.10 14.64 -22.41
CA TYR A 537 -4.57 14.66 -22.26
C TYR A 537 -5.35 14.22 -23.52
N ARG A 538 -4.71 13.56 -24.50
CA ARG A 538 -5.45 12.84 -25.55
C ARG A 538 -5.71 11.39 -25.12
N CYS A 539 -6.69 11.22 -24.25
CA CYS A 539 -7.57 10.06 -24.09
C CYS A 539 -8.84 10.54 -23.37
N ASP A 540 -9.55 11.47 -24.01
CA ASP A 540 -10.98 11.42 -24.33
C ASP A 540 -11.31 12.62 -25.23
#